data_AF-A0A955WJ26-F1
#
_entry.id   AF-A0A955WJ26-F1
#
_cell.length_a   1.000
_cell.length_b   1.000
_cell.length_c   1.000
_cell.angle_alpha   90.00
_cell.angle_beta   90.00
_cell.angle_gamma   90.00
#
_symmetry.space_group_name_H-M   'P 1'
#
loop_
_entity.id
_entity.type
_entity.pdbx_description
1 polymer ?
#
loop_
_entity_poly.entity_id
_entity_poly.type
_entity_poly.pdbx_seq_one_letter_code
_entity_poly.pdbx_strand_id
1 'polypeptide(L)'
;QEELAERVAYAGLFAVARMATVIGPSLRSATRLLQTSYFHALRRRGQPVKGIAEKLEISARQAANLSKALKETFLDAERAVSLPRRIEFLIWAEPLGEGRIRQALGDVPGEDVRAALDQLIAEGRVEAQPGRTPTYAALRPESRLPRDTWLARVDALEHLLANVGDAIFARFFRGDARAFARTVSLRVRREDEAALRALYEDVLWPALAELDARARDDAGAAQINLSVVYAPREYVEGQHEEQS
;
A
#
# COMPACT_ATOMS: atom_id res chain seq x y z
N GLN A 1 1.51 -27.22 -4.88
CA GLN A 1 1.93 -25.97 -4.21
C GLN A 1 2.67 -25.07 -5.20
N GLU A 2 3.65 -25.61 -5.95
CA GLU A 2 4.35 -24.89 -7.02
C GLU A 2 3.41 -24.40 -8.13
N GLU A 3 2.56 -25.26 -8.70
CA GLU A 3 1.59 -24.85 -9.74
C GLU A 3 0.64 -23.73 -9.26
N LEU A 4 0.17 -23.79 -8.00
CA LEU A 4 -0.67 -22.74 -7.43
C LEU A 4 0.10 -21.41 -7.32
N ALA A 5 1.36 -21.48 -6.88
CA ALA A 5 2.22 -20.30 -6.79
C ALA A 5 2.45 -19.66 -8.16
N GLU A 6 2.72 -20.47 -9.18
CA GLU A 6 2.90 -20.01 -10.56
C GLU A 6 1.64 -19.36 -11.11
N ARG A 7 0.47 -19.98 -10.94
CA ARG A 7 -0.82 -19.45 -11.43
C ARG A 7 -1.19 -18.14 -10.74
N VAL A 8 -0.98 -18.04 -9.42
CA VAL A 8 -1.24 -16.81 -8.67
C VAL A 8 -0.28 -15.70 -9.08
N ALA A 9 1.01 -16.01 -9.21
CA ALA A 9 2.01 -15.05 -9.67
C ALA A 9 1.71 -14.56 -11.09
N TYR A 10 1.36 -15.48 -12.00
CA TYR A 10 0.96 -15.14 -13.36
C TYR A 10 -0.27 -14.21 -13.37
N ALA A 11 -1.32 -14.52 -12.59
CA ALA A 11 -2.52 -13.69 -12.53
C ALA A 11 -2.22 -12.25 -12.05
N GLY A 12 -1.37 -12.10 -11.03
CA GLY A 12 -0.92 -10.79 -10.56
C GLY A 12 -0.09 -10.03 -11.60
N LEU A 13 0.88 -10.70 -12.22
CA LEU A 13 1.74 -10.11 -13.27
C LEU A 13 0.94 -9.74 -14.52
N PHE A 14 -0.08 -10.53 -14.86
CA PHE A 14 -0.93 -10.27 -16.02
C PHE A 14 -1.69 -8.94 -15.87
N ALA A 15 -2.16 -8.59 -14.66
CA ALA A 15 -2.77 -7.29 -14.41
C ALA A 15 -1.80 -6.13 -14.67
N VAL A 16 -0.53 -6.28 -14.26
CA VAL A 16 0.53 -5.30 -14.53
C VAL A 16 0.85 -5.22 -16.02
N ALA A 17 0.97 -6.37 -16.69
CA ALA A 17 1.24 -6.45 -18.13
C ALA A 17 0.13 -5.78 -18.95
N ARG A 18 -1.14 -5.99 -18.60
CA ARG A 18 -2.29 -5.33 -19.21
C ARG A 18 -2.26 -3.81 -19.07
N MET A 19 -1.83 -3.29 -17.92
CA MET A 19 -1.66 -1.83 -17.79
C MET A 19 -0.49 -1.35 -18.65
N ALA A 20 0.62 -2.09 -18.66
CA ALA A 20 1.83 -1.74 -19.41
C ALA A 20 1.61 -1.63 -20.92
N THR A 21 0.68 -2.40 -21.51
CA THR A 21 0.34 -2.27 -22.94
C THR A 21 -0.30 -0.93 -23.28
N VAL A 22 -0.94 -0.26 -22.32
CA VAL A 22 -1.64 1.01 -22.49
C VAL A 22 -0.77 2.20 -22.07
N ILE A 23 -0.12 2.11 -20.90
CA ILE A 23 0.67 3.23 -20.33
C ILE A 23 2.08 3.36 -20.94
N GLY A 24 2.47 2.44 -21.83
CA GLY A 24 3.63 2.60 -22.71
C GLY A 24 5.03 2.13 -22.26
N PRO A 25 5.30 1.53 -21.08
CA PRO A 25 6.63 0.99 -20.82
C PRO A 25 6.89 -0.19 -21.74
N SER A 26 8.03 -0.13 -22.46
CA SER A 26 8.52 -1.29 -23.22
C SER A 26 8.62 -2.53 -22.32
N LEU A 27 8.51 -3.73 -22.89
CA LEU A 27 8.72 -4.98 -22.15
C LEU A 27 10.05 -4.96 -21.37
N ARG A 28 11.11 -4.39 -21.96
CA ARG A 28 12.41 -4.20 -21.29
C ARG A 28 12.29 -3.32 -20.04
N SER A 29 11.55 -2.21 -20.13
CA SER A 29 11.29 -1.33 -18.99
C SER A 29 10.45 -2.03 -17.92
N ALA A 30 9.41 -2.76 -18.30
CA ALA A 30 8.57 -3.54 -17.39
C ALA A 30 9.38 -4.62 -16.65
N THR A 31 10.24 -5.36 -17.36
CA THR A 31 11.16 -6.33 -16.73
C THR A 31 12.11 -5.66 -15.74
N ARG A 32 12.67 -4.48 -16.10
CA ARG A 32 13.53 -3.73 -15.18
C ARG A 32 12.78 -3.28 -13.92
N LEU A 33 11.54 -2.80 -14.07
CA LEU A 33 10.69 -2.42 -12.95
C LEU A 33 10.39 -3.64 -12.07
N LEU A 34 10.01 -4.78 -12.64
CA LEU A 34 9.77 -6.02 -11.91
C LEU A 34 11.02 -6.47 -11.12
N GLN A 35 12.20 -6.47 -11.75
CA GLN A 35 13.46 -6.77 -11.07
C GLN A 35 13.76 -5.80 -9.93
N THR A 36 13.50 -4.50 -10.13
CA THR A 36 13.69 -3.46 -9.11
C THR A 36 12.72 -3.65 -7.95
N SER A 37 11.45 -3.93 -8.22
CA SER A 37 10.43 -4.18 -7.19
C SER A 37 10.71 -5.47 -6.41
N TYR A 38 11.16 -6.54 -7.08
CA TYR A 38 11.56 -7.78 -6.40
C TYR A 38 12.80 -7.56 -5.53
N PHE A 39 13.80 -6.83 -6.04
CA PHE A 39 14.97 -6.42 -5.26
C PHE A 39 14.55 -5.60 -4.02
N HIS A 40 13.65 -4.62 -4.19
CA HIS A 40 13.14 -3.81 -3.10
C HIS A 40 12.43 -4.65 -2.04
N ALA A 41 11.54 -5.57 -2.44
CA ALA A 41 10.83 -6.45 -1.53
C ALA A 41 11.78 -7.34 -0.69
N LEU A 42 12.86 -7.86 -1.29
CA LEU A 42 13.87 -8.63 -0.53
C LEU A 42 14.72 -7.74 0.37
N ARG A 43 15.06 -6.53 -0.06
CA ARG A 43 15.79 -5.56 0.75
C ARG A 43 15.03 -5.16 2.01
N ARG A 44 13.71 -4.92 1.91
CA ARG A 44 12.85 -4.63 3.06
C ARG A 44 12.81 -5.77 4.07
N ARG A 45 13.09 -7.01 3.65
CA ARG A 45 13.23 -8.18 4.52
C ARG A 45 14.65 -8.35 5.09
N GLY A 46 15.51 -7.33 4.97
CA GLY A 46 16.87 -7.33 5.50
C GLY A 46 17.88 -8.17 4.70
N GLN A 47 17.55 -8.63 3.50
CA GLN A 47 18.50 -9.45 2.74
C GLN A 47 19.69 -8.63 2.22
N PRO A 48 20.93 -9.14 2.33
CA PRO A 48 22.11 -8.45 1.80
C PRO A 48 22.11 -8.48 0.26
N VAL A 49 22.75 -7.49 -0.37
CA VAL A 49 22.86 -7.37 -1.85
C VAL A 49 23.26 -8.69 -2.50
N LYS A 50 24.26 -9.36 -1.92
CA LYS A 50 24.82 -10.60 -2.44
C LYS A 50 23.77 -11.72 -2.45
N GLY A 51 23.05 -11.92 -1.35
CA GLY A 51 21.99 -12.93 -1.27
C GLY A 51 20.82 -12.63 -2.21
N ILE A 52 20.53 -11.35 -2.46
CA ILE A 52 19.52 -10.96 -3.45
C ILE A 52 20.00 -11.26 -4.87
N ALA A 53 21.26 -10.99 -5.20
CA ALA A 53 21.84 -11.28 -6.52
C ALA A 53 21.76 -12.78 -6.83
N GLU A 54 22.10 -13.62 -5.85
CA GLU A 54 21.98 -15.09 -5.94
C GLU A 54 20.51 -15.51 -6.15
N LYS A 55 19.58 -14.97 -5.36
CA LYS A 55 18.15 -15.31 -5.45
C LYS A 55 17.47 -14.83 -6.73
N LEU A 56 17.94 -13.73 -7.31
CA LEU A 56 17.47 -13.21 -8.60
C LEU A 56 18.21 -13.83 -9.79
N GLU A 57 19.23 -14.65 -9.55
CA GLU A 57 20.10 -15.22 -10.57
C GLU A 57 20.73 -14.14 -11.48
N ILE A 58 21.14 -13.01 -10.88
CA ILE A 58 21.78 -11.89 -11.58
C ILE A 58 23.20 -11.63 -11.09
N SER A 59 23.98 -10.95 -11.91
CA SER A 59 25.34 -10.53 -11.53
C SER A 59 25.33 -9.51 -10.39
N ALA A 60 26.40 -9.48 -9.60
CA ALA A 60 26.62 -8.46 -8.56
C ALA A 60 26.56 -7.03 -9.12
N ARG A 61 27.02 -6.83 -10.36
CA ARG A 61 26.92 -5.55 -11.07
C ARG A 61 25.47 -5.16 -11.33
N GLN A 62 24.63 -6.09 -11.78
CA GLN A 62 23.20 -5.82 -11.98
C GLN A 62 22.50 -5.53 -10.65
N ALA A 63 22.81 -6.28 -9.58
CA ALA A 63 22.26 -6.00 -8.25
C ALA A 63 22.65 -4.61 -7.71
N ALA A 64 23.89 -4.16 -7.96
CA ALA A 64 24.33 -2.81 -7.63
C ALA A 64 23.57 -1.74 -8.44
N ASN A 65 23.34 -1.97 -9.73
CA ASN A 65 22.56 -1.08 -10.59
C ASN A 65 21.10 -0.97 -10.12
N LEU A 66 20.46 -2.10 -9.75
CA LEU A 66 19.11 -2.10 -9.17
C LEU A 66 19.08 -1.32 -7.85
N SER A 67 20.09 -1.52 -6.98
CA SER A 67 20.20 -0.78 -5.73
C SER A 67 20.38 0.72 -5.93
N LYS A 68 21.09 1.14 -6.97
CA LYS A 68 21.27 2.54 -7.33
C LYS A 68 19.97 3.14 -7.87
N ALA A 69 19.36 2.48 -8.85
CA ALA A 69 18.09 2.91 -9.44
C ALA A 69 16.97 3.05 -8.40
N LEU A 70 16.87 2.11 -7.46
CA LEU A 70 15.91 2.16 -6.36
C LEU A 70 16.07 3.43 -5.51
N LYS A 71 17.31 3.78 -5.12
CA LYS A 71 17.61 4.99 -4.35
C LYS A 71 17.27 6.26 -5.11
N GLU A 72 17.73 6.35 -6.36
CA GLU A 72 17.63 7.58 -7.16
C GLU A 72 16.22 7.87 -7.69
N THR A 73 15.37 6.85 -7.86
CA THR A 73 14.11 7.00 -8.60
C THR A 73 12.86 6.85 -7.72
N PHE A 74 12.92 6.06 -6.64
CA PHE A 74 11.72 5.64 -5.92
C PHE A 74 11.76 5.99 -4.43
N LEU A 75 12.86 5.74 -3.73
CA LEU A 75 12.89 5.84 -2.27
C LEU A 75 12.73 7.27 -1.73
N ASP A 76 13.31 8.28 -2.38
CA ASP A 76 13.24 9.65 -1.86
C ASP A 76 11.83 10.25 -1.99
N ALA A 77 11.10 9.89 -3.06
CA ALA A 77 9.72 10.32 -3.28
C ALA A 77 8.72 9.51 -2.44
N GLU A 78 8.95 8.20 -2.28
CA GLU A 78 8.13 7.31 -1.45
C GLU A 78 8.26 7.67 0.03
N ARG A 79 9.47 7.97 0.54
CA ARG A 79 9.69 8.34 1.95
C ARG A 79 8.94 9.61 2.36
N ALA A 80 8.94 10.64 1.53
CA ALA A 80 8.29 11.91 1.84
C ALA A 80 6.75 11.81 1.95
N VAL A 81 6.14 10.78 1.33
CA VAL A 81 4.67 10.64 1.23
C VAL A 81 4.13 9.45 2.03
N SER A 82 4.83 8.31 2.03
CA SER A 82 4.37 7.09 2.71
C SER A 82 4.64 7.08 4.21
N LEU A 83 5.73 7.73 4.67
CA LEU A 83 6.13 7.72 6.07
C LEU A 83 5.09 8.38 7.01
N PRO A 84 4.51 9.55 6.67
CA PRO A 84 3.41 10.13 7.44
C PRO A 84 2.24 9.15 7.63
N ARG A 85 1.78 8.49 6.56
CA ARG A 85 0.66 7.53 6.62
C ARG A 85 0.98 6.31 7.47
N ARG A 86 2.19 5.75 7.35
CA ARG A 86 2.65 4.62 8.17
C ARG A 86 2.67 4.98 9.66
N ILE A 87 3.11 6.19 10.00
CA ILE A 87 3.10 6.67 11.38
C ILE A 87 1.67 6.81 11.88
N GLU A 88 0.78 7.44 11.11
CA GLU A 88 -0.64 7.55 11.47
C GLU A 88 -1.28 6.20 11.71
N PHE A 89 -1.02 5.20 10.85
CA PHE A 89 -1.53 3.84 11.04
C PHE A 89 -1.04 3.20 12.35
N LEU A 90 0.24 3.40 12.71
CA LEU A 90 0.80 2.86 13.94
C LEU A 90 0.16 3.47 15.20
N ILE A 91 -0.13 4.77 15.19
CA ILE A 91 -0.66 5.51 16.35
C ILE A 91 -2.20 5.61 16.35
N TRP A 92 -2.84 5.01 15.36
CA TRP A 92 -4.29 5.03 15.20
C TRP A 92 -4.99 4.20 16.28
N ALA A 93 -4.47 3.00 16.57
CA ALA A 93 -5.04 2.11 17.58
C ALA A 93 -4.72 2.57 19.01
N GLU A 94 -3.46 2.97 19.27
CA GLU A 94 -3.03 3.48 20.58
C GLU A 94 -1.98 4.59 20.43
N PRO A 95 -1.93 5.57 21.36
CA PRO A 95 -0.86 6.57 21.36
C PRO A 95 0.51 5.92 21.60
N LEU A 96 1.49 6.19 20.72
CA LEU A 96 2.84 5.63 20.84
C LEU A 96 3.89 6.70 21.07
N GLY A 97 4.92 6.39 21.86
CA GLY A 97 6.12 7.23 21.96
C GLY A 97 7.03 7.11 20.74
N GLU A 98 7.80 8.16 20.43
CA GLU A 98 8.70 8.21 19.26
C GLU A 98 9.66 7.00 19.20
N GLY A 99 10.17 6.55 20.36
CA GLY A 99 11.02 5.36 20.43
C GLY A 99 10.34 4.07 19.95
N ARG A 100 9.05 3.89 20.26
CA ARG A 100 8.27 2.72 19.81
C ARG A 100 7.93 2.81 18.33
N ILE A 101 7.63 4.01 17.84
CA ILE A 101 7.40 4.27 16.41
C ILE A 101 8.67 3.94 15.62
N ARG A 102 9.84 4.41 16.06
CA ARG A 102 11.14 4.06 15.44
C ARG A 102 11.41 2.56 15.47
N GLN A 103 11.06 1.87 16.56
CA GLN A 103 11.22 0.41 16.66
C GLN A 103 10.31 -0.32 15.65
N ALA A 104 9.06 0.10 15.50
CA ALA A 104 8.11 -0.47 14.53
C ALA A 104 8.53 -0.17 13.08
N LEU A 105 9.13 1.00 12.85
CA LEU A 105 9.68 1.46 11.57
C LEU A 105 11.19 1.22 11.49
N GLY A 106 11.66 0.04 11.89
CA GLY A 106 13.09 -0.29 11.96
C GLY A 106 13.85 -0.22 10.61
N ASP A 107 13.14 -0.03 9.50
CA ASP A 107 13.67 0.24 8.16
C ASP A 107 13.91 1.73 7.85
N VAL A 108 13.50 2.65 8.74
CA VAL A 108 13.52 4.10 8.53
C VAL A 108 14.50 4.80 9.49
N PRO A 109 15.35 5.73 9.00
CA PRO A 109 16.20 6.55 9.87
C PRO A 109 15.40 7.32 10.93
N GLY A 110 15.91 7.41 12.15
CA GLY A 110 15.21 8.10 13.25
C GLY A 110 14.97 9.60 13.01
N GLU A 111 15.84 10.24 12.22
CA GLU A 111 15.69 11.63 11.79
C GLU A 111 14.49 11.82 10.85
N ASP A 112 14.28 10.89 9.91
CA ASP A 112 13.15 10.90 8.99
C ASP A 112 11.83 10.69 9.75
N VAL A 113 11.83 9.79 10.74
CA VAL A 113 10.66 9.56 11.63
C VAL A 113 10.31 10.84 12.38
N ARG A 114 11.32 11.55 12.91
CA ARG A 114 11.11 12.82 13.61
C ARG A 114 10.54 13.89 12.69
N ALA A 115 11.15 14.08 11.52
CA ALA A 115 10.71 15.06 10.54
C ALA A 115 9.26 14.80 10.09
N ALA A 116 8.89 13.54 9.88
CA ALA A 116 7.52 13.17 9.52
C ALA A 116 6.52 13.40 10.67
N LEU A 117 6.91 13.14 11.93
CA LEU A 117 6.09 13.48 13.10
C LEU A 117 5.86 14.99 13.21
N ASP A 118 6.91 15.79 13.06
CA ASP A 118 6.82 17.25 13.11
C ASP A 118 5.93 17.78 11.97
N GLN A 119 6.04 17.19 10.77
CA GLN A 119 5.14 17.48 9.66
C GLN A 119 3.68 17.13 9.98
N LEU A 120 3.40 15.94 10.52
CA LEU A 120 2.04 15.51 10.89
C LEU A 120 1.41 16.40 11.97
N ILE A 121 2.23 16.89 12.93
CA ILE A 121 1.79 17.84 13.95
C ILE A 121 1.48 19.20 13.32
N ALA A 122 2.36 19.71 12.46
CA ALA A 122 2.15 20.98 11.77
C ALA A 122 0.88 20.94 10.89
N GLU A 123 0.55 19.77 10.33
CA GLU A 123 -0.65 19.52 9.54
C GLU A 123 -1.93 19.31 10.40
N GLY A 124 -1.81 19.26 11.73
CA GLY A 124 -2.93 19.01 12.65
C GLY A 124 -3.51 17.60 12.55
N ARG A 125 -2.70 16.64 12.09
CA ARG A 125 -3.11 15.23 11.90
C ARG A 125 -2.73 14.36 13.10
N VAL A 126 -1.69 14.76 13.82
CA VAL A 126 -1.19 14.10 15.02
C VAL A 126 -1.06 15.14 16.13
N GLU A 127 -1.42 14.76 17.35
CA GLU A 127 -1.15 15.52 18.55
C GLU A 127 -0.05 14.86 19.37
N ALA A 128 0.81 15.69 19.97
CA ALA A 128 1.72 15.25 21.02
C ALA A 128 1.02 15.36 22.37
N GLN A 129 0.78 14.23 23.01
CA GLN A 129 0.22 14.15 24.34
C GLN A 129 1.32 14.32 25.40
N PRO A 130 1.15 15.23 26.37
CA PRO A 130 2.18 15.53 27.36
C PRO A 130 2.36 14.38 28.35
N GLY A 131 3.61 14.09 28.71
CA GLY A 131 4.01 13.06 29.67
C GLY A 131 5.52 13.10 29.94
N ARG A 132 6.03 12.17 30.76
CA ARG A 132 7.49 12.04 31.02
C ARG A 132 8.28 11.84 29.71
N THR A 133 7.67 11.13 28.76
CA THR A 133 8.06 11.04 27.36
C THR A 133 6.82 11.36 26.53
N PRO A 134 6.87 12.26 25.54
CA PRO A 134 5.70 12.57 24.73
C PRO A 134 5.24 11.34 23.95
N THR A 135 3.93 11.09 23.97
CA THR A 135 3.26 10.11 23.10
C THR A 135 2.53 10.84 21.99
N TYR A 136 2.35 10.19 20.85
CA TYR A 136 1.74 10.75 19.66
C TYR A 136 0.45 10.00 19.38
N ALA A 137 -0.65 10.74 19.19
CA ALA A 137 -1.96 10.19 18.87
C ALA A 137 -2.51 10.83 17.60
N ALA A 138 -3.24 10.07 16.78
CA ALA A 138 -3.93 10.63 15.62
C ALA A 138 -5.09 11.53 16.07
N LEU A 139 -5.12 12.78 15.63
CA LEU A 139 -6.16 13.76 15.96
C LEU A 139 -7.49 13.48 15.24
N ARG A 140 -7.44 12.76 14.12
CA ARG A 140 -8.62 12.30 13.38
C ARG A 140 -8.61 10.77 13.33
N PRO A 141 -9.64 10.08 13.85
CA PRO A 141 -9.75 8.62 13.72
C PRO A 141 -9.94 8.17 12.26
N GLU A 142 -10.22 9.12 11.36
CA GLU A 142 -10.51 8.89 9.96
C GLU A 142 -9.29 9.34 9.13
N SER A 143 -8.41 8.40 8.75
CA SER A 143 -7.33 8.65 7.78
C SER A 143 -7.94 8.87 6.38
N ARG A 144 -8.60 10.01 6.20
CA ARG A 144 -9.26 10.39 4.97
C ARG A 144 -8.44 11.43 4.23
N LEU A 145 -7.36 10.99 3.59
CA LEU A 145 -6.60 11.82 2.66
C LEU A 145 -6.05 11.00 1.49
N PRO A 146 -6.38 11.44 0.27
CA PRO A 146 -5.34 11.71 -0.70
C PRO A 146 -5.26 13.23 -0.89
N ARG A 147 -4.09 13.80 -0.58
CA ARG A 147 -3.67 15.06 -1.22
C ARG A 147 -3.77 14.84 -2.73
N ASP A 148 -4.26 15.82 -3.49
CA ASP A 148 -4.37 15.68 -4.94
C ASP A 148 -3.03 15.91 -5.65
N THR A 149 -1.98 15.25 -5.16
CA THR A 149 -0.67 15.20 -5.81
C THR A 149 -0.52 13.83 -6.46
N TRP A 150 0.15 13.77 -7.60
CA TRP A 150 0.40 12.50 -8.29
C TRP A 150 1.16 11.49 -7.40
N LEU A 151 2.04 11.97 -6.50
CA LEU A 151 2.74 11.13 -5.53
C LEU A 151 1.79 10.48 -4.51
N ALA A 152 0.81 11.23 -3.98
CA ALA A 152 -0.18 10.67 -3.07
C ALA A 152 -1.09 9.64 -3.78
N ARG A 153 -1.33 9.79 -5.09
CA ARG A 153 -2.04 8.79 -5.90
C ARG A 153 -1.21 7.50 -6.08
N VAL A 154 0.09 7.62 -6.31
CA VAL A 154 1.01 6.46 -6.39
C VAL A 154 1.11 5.74 -5.05
N ASP A 155 1.27 6.48 -3.95
CA ASP A 155 1.31 5.93 -2.60
C ASP A 155 -0.02 5.25 -2.21
N ALA A 156 -1.18 5.81 -2.58
CA ALA A 156 -2.47 5.15 -2.40
C ALA A 156 -2.56 3.83 -3.21
N LEU A 157 -2.03 3.81 -4.43
CA LEU A 157 -1.95 2.60 -5.26
C LEU A 157 -1.04 1.54 -4.63
N GLU A 158 0.10 1.92 -4.06
CA GLU A 158 1.00 1.00 -3.35
C GLU A 158 0.30 0.33 -2.16
N HIS A 159 -0.43 1.10 -1.35
CA HIS A 159 -1.20 0.56 -0.23
C HIS A 159 -2.32 -0.39 -0.68
N LEU A 160 -3.05 -0.02 -1.75
CA LEU A 160 -4.05 -0.88 -2.36
C LEU A 160 -3.44 -2.22 -2.81
N LEU A 161 -2.35 -2.17 -3.57
CA LEU A 161 -1.70 -3.38 -4.10
C LEU A 161 -1.04 -4.22 -3.01
N ALA A 162 -0.53 -3.59 -1.94
CA ALA A 162 -0.05 -4.30 -0.76
C ALA A 162 -1.18 -5.08 -0.09
N ASN A 163 -2.33 -4.45 0.15
CA ASN A 163 -3.49 -5.12 0.75
C ASN A 163 -4.04 -6.23 -0.15
N VAL A 164 -4.08 -6.02 -1.47
CA VAL A 164 -4.43 -7.07 -2.44
C VAL A 164 -3.44 -8.24 -2.35
N GLY A 165 -2.14 -7.95 -2.24
CA GLY A 165 -1.10 -8.96 -2.03
C GLY A 165 -1.30 -9.78 -0.75
N ASP A 166 -1.61 -9.11 0.36
CA ASP A 166 -1.89 -9.76 1.65
C ASP A 166 -3.16 -10.63 1.58
N ALA A 167 -4.23 -10.11 0.97
CA ALA A 167 -5.47 -10.86 0.77
C ALA A 167 -5.26 -12.10 -0.11
N ILE A 168 -4.49 -11.98 -1.21
CA ILE A 168 -4.10 -13.11 -2.05
C ILE A 168 -3.29 -14.12 -1.22
N PHE A 169 -2.28 -13.66 -0.50
CA PHE A 169 -1.41 -14.55 0.26
C PHE A 169 -2.18 -15.32 1.35
N ALA A 170 -2.98 -14.60 2.14
CA ALA A 170 -3.79 -15.16 3.21
C ALA A 170 -4.83 -16.17 2.68
N ARG A 171 -5.50 -15.83 1.56
CA ARG A 171 -6.52 -16.69 0.96
C ARG A 171 -5.94 -17.95 0.33
N PHE A 172 -4.95 -17.80 -0.54
CA PHE A 172 -4.48 -18.89 -1.40
C PHE A 172 -3.37 -19.74 -0.78
N PHE A 173 -2.58 -19.19 0.15
CA PHE A 173 -1.45 -19.92 0.75
C PHE A 173 -1.59 -20.17 2.25
N ARG A 174 -2.39 -19.38 2.98
CA ARG A 174 -2.67 -19.62 4.42
C ARG A 174 -4.04 -20.23 4.70
N GLY A 175 -4.97 -20.18 3.73
CA GLY A 175 -6.34 -20.63 3.93
C GLY A 175 -7.09 -19.83 5.01
N ASP A 176 -6.67 -18.58 5.29
CA ASP A 176 -7.30 -17.76 6.33
C ASP A 176 -8.70 -17.34 5.88
N ALA A 177 -9.73 -17.84 6.57
CA ALA A 177 -11.13 -17.55 6.27
C ALA A 177 -11.51 -16.07 6.49
N ARG A 178 -10.70 -15.32 7.26
CA ARG A 178 -10.89 -13.88 7.49
C ARG A 178 -10.44 -13.05 6.29
N ALA A 179 -9.61 -13.59 5.39
CA ALA A 179 -9.18 -12.90 4.19
C ALA A 179 -10.36 -12.68 3.23
N PHE A 180 -10.74 -11.41 3.06
CA PHE A 180 -11.88 -11.03 2.24
C PHE A 180 -11.43 -10.63 0.83
N ALA A 181 -11.69 -11.48 -0.15
CA ALA A 181 -11.53 -11.18 -1.57
C ALA A 181 -12.82 -11.59 -2.29
N ARG A 182 -13.62 -10.60 -2.69
CA ARG A 182 -14.88 -10.80 -3.43
C ARG A 182 -14.96 -9.80 -4.57
N THR A 183 -15.30 -10.30 -5.75
CA THR A 183 -15.63 -9.46 -6.90
C THR A 183 -17.13 -9.44 -7.04
N VAL A 184 -17.74 -8.27 -6.88
CA VAL A 184 -19.16 -8.06 -7.16
C VAL A 184 -19.26 -7.46 -8.56
N SER A 185 -19.97 -8.15 -9.46
CA SER A 185 -20.28 -7.64 -10.81
C SER A 185 -21.77 -7.37 -10.88
N LEU A 186 -22.14 -6.12 -11.17
CA LEU A 186 -23.53 -5.73 -11.36
C LEU A 186 -23.63 -4.72 -12.51
N ARG A 187 -24.83 -4.58 -13.07
CA ARG A 187 -25.15 -3.54 -14.05
C ARG A 187 -25.73 -2.34 -13.29
N VAL A 188 -25.20 -1.16 -13.55
CA VAL A 188 -25.67 0.10 -12.96
C VAL A 188 -25.94 1.05 -14.12
N ARG A 189 -27.09 1.75 -14.06
CA ARG A 189 -27.38 2.81 -15.03
C ARG A 189 -26.49 4.02 -14.73
N ARG A 190 -26.13 4.80 -15.75
CA ARG A 190 -25.20 5.93 -15.58
C ARG A 190 -25.71 6.94 -14.56
N GLU A 191 -27.02 7.19 -14.53
CA GLU A 191 -27.68 8.06 -13.55
C GLU A 191 -27.61 7.53 -12.11
N ASP A 192 -27.45 6.23 -11.92
CA ASP A 192 -27.36 5.58 -10.60
C ASP A 192 -25.92 5.48 -10.08
N GLU A 193 -24.91 5.96 -10.82
CA GLU A 193 -23.51 5.97 -10.35
C GLU A 193 -23.34 6.80 -9.06
N ALA A 194 -24.11 7.87 -8.90
CA ALA A 194 -24.13 8.66 -7.68
C ALA A 194 -24.64 7.84 -6.49
N ALA A 195 -25.60 6.94 -6.71
CA ALA A 195 -26.11 6.05 -5.66
C ALA A 195 -25.07 5.00 -5.24
N LEU A 196 -24.21 4.51 -6.16
CA LEU A 196 -23.08 3.66 -5.79
C LEU A 196 -22.09 4.38 -4.85
N ARG A 197 -21.80 5.66 -5.12
CA ARG A 197 -20.96 6.47 -4.24
C ARG A 197 -21.63 6.65 -2.87
N ALA A 198 -22.93 6.95 -2.86
CA ALA A 198 -23.70 7.09 -1.63
C ALA A 198 -23.70 5.80 -0.79
N LEU A 199 -23.71 4.60 -1.39
CA LEU A 199 -23.57 3.35 -0.63
C LEU A 199 -22.24 3.27 0.14
N TYR A 200 -21.15 3.80 -0.42
CA TYR A 200 -19.91 3.90 0.33
C TYR A 200 -20.03 4.93 1.46
N GLU A 201 -20.45 6.14 1.14
CA GLU A 201 -20.47 7.29 2.06
C GLU A 201 -21.48 7.15 3.20
N ASP A 202 -22.68 6.68 2.90
CA ASP A 202 -23.83 6.72 3.81
C ASP A 202 -24.06 5.39 4.53
N VAL A 203 -23.49 4.29 4.02
CA VAL A 203 -23.71 2.95 4.57
C VAL A 203 -22.41 2.29 5.00
N LEU A 204 -21.48 2.08 4.06
CA LEU A 204 -20.27 1.32 4.36
C LEU A 204 -19.36 2.06 5.32
N TRP A 205 -19.08 3.34 5.07
CA TRP A 205 -18.19 4.14 5.90
C TRP A 205 -18.68 4.29 7.35
N PRO A 206 -19.94 4.68 7.62
CA PRO A 206 -20.45 4.81 8.98
C PRO A 206 -20.39 3.47 9.74
N ALA A 207 -20.70 2.35 9.07
CA ALA A 207 -20.61 1.03 9.69
C ALA A 207 -19.17 0.64 10.06
N LEU A 208 -18.18 0.98 9.22
CA LEU A 208 -16.76 0.76 9.51
C LEU A 208 -16.28 1.64 10.67
N ALA A 209 -16.68 2.91 10.70
CA ALA A 209 -16.34 3.83 11.79
C ALA A 209 -16.92 3.35 13.13
N GLU A 210 -18.14 2.79 13.15
CA GLU A 210 -18.74 2.21 14.35
C GLU A 210 -18.02 0.92 14.79
N LEU A 211 -17.59 0.08 13.84
CA LEU A 211 -16.77 -1.09 14.15
C LEU A 211 -15.44 -0.69 14.78
N ASP A 212 -14.78 0.32 14.22
CA ASP A 212 -13.53 0.86 14.75
C ASP A 212 -13.69 1.46 16.15
N ALA A 213 -14.69 2.32 16.34
CA ALA A 213 -14.97 2.93 17.64
C ALA A 213 -15.20 1.90 18.75
N ARG A 214 -15.84 0.76 18.43
CA ARG A 214 -16.03 -0.36 19.38
C ARG A 214 -14.76 -1.13 19.68
N ALA A 215 -13.78 -1.14 18.77
CA ALA A 215 -12.54 -1.89 18.91
C ALA A 215 -11.42 -1.09 19.61
N ARG A 216 -11.60 0.22 19.81
CA ARG A 216 -10.56 1.16 20.27
C ARG A 216 -9.81 0.74 21.54
N ASP A 217 -10.51 0.18 22.53
CA ASP A 217 -9.92 -0.23 23.83
C ASP A 217 -9.89 -1.75 24.02
N ASP A 218 -10.15 -2.52 22.95
CA ASP A 218 -10.13 -3.99 23.00
C ASP A 218 -8.73 -4.53 22.72
N ALA A 219 -8.10 -5.13 23.72
CA ALA A 219 -6.79 -5.76 23.60
C ALA A 219 -6.76 -6.93 22.59
N GLY A 220 -7.92 -7.48 22.22
CA GLY A 220 -8.10 -8.50 21.19
C GLY A 220 -8.40 -7.94 19.79
N ALA A 221 -8.44 -6.62 19.61
CA ALA A 221 -8.76 -6.00 18.33
C ALA A 221 -7.75 -6.38 17.23
N ALA A 222 -8.27 -6.75 16.06
CA ALA A 222 -7.46 -6.99 14.89
C ALA A 222 -7.40 -5.75 14.01
N GLN A 223 -6.18 -5.36 13.60
CA GLN A 223 -6.01 -4.32 12.59
C GLN A 223 -6.36 -4.89 11.21
N ILE A 224 -7.31 -4.25 10.51
CA ILE A 224 -7.82 -4.70 9.21
C ILE A 224 -7.67 -3.58 8.19
N ASN A 225 -7.04 -3.88 7.06
CA ASN A 225 -7.03 -3.02 5.89
C ASN A 225 -8.15 -3.45 4.93
N LEU A 226 -9.13 -2.59 4.69
CA LEU A 226 -10.18 -2.82 3.69
C LEU A 226 -9.94 -1.96 2.46
N SER A 227 -9.92 -2.58 1.28
CA SER A 227 -9.86 -1.89 0.00
C SER A 227 -11.14 -2.15 -0.78
N VAL A 228 -11.86 -1.07 -1.10
CA VAL A 228 -13.05 -1.11 -1.95
C VAL A 228 -12.69 -0.51 -3.30
N VAL A 229 -12.77 -1.33 -4.35
CA VAL A 229 -12.43 -0.93 -5.71
C VAL A 229 -13.63 -1.16 -6.61
N TYR A 230 -14.04 -0.13 -7.34
CA TYR A 230 -14.96 -0.25 -8.45
C TYR A 230 -14.43 0.58 -9.62
N ALA A 231 -14.65 0.08 -10.82
CA ALA A 231 -14.40 0.81 -12.06
C ALA A 231 -15.44 0.32 -13.09
N PRO A 232 -15.94 1.20 -13.98
CA PRO A 232 -16.62 0.76 -15.18
C PRO A 232 -15.80 -0.31 -15.93
N ARG A 233 -16.48 -1.25 -16.58
CA ARG A 233 -15.80 -2.24 -17.42
C ARG A 233 -15.12 -1.51 -18.60
N GLU A 234 -14.05 -2.12 -19.12
CA GLU A 234 -13.40 -1.76 -20.41
C GLU A 234 -12.39 -0.59 -20.43
N TYR A 235 -11.97 0.02 -19.32
CA TYR A 235 -10.97 1.12 -19.39
C TYR A 235 -9.62 0.75 -20.05
N VAL A 236 -9.18 -0.50 -19.96
CA VAL A 236 -7.91 -0.97 -20.55
C VAL A 236 -8.15 -1.72 -21.87
N GLU A 237 -9.32 -2.37 -22.03
CA GLU A 237 -9.68 -3.12 -23.24
C GLU A 237 -10.20 -2.19 -24.35
N GLY A 238 -11.00 -1.17 -24.02
CA GLY A 238 -11.58 -0.23 -24.98
C GLY A 238 -10.57 0.76 -25.59
N GLN A 239 -9.41 0.97 -24.97
CA GLN A 239 -8.37 1.85 -25.55
C GLN A 239 -7.62 1.20 -26.73
N HIS A 240 -7.73 -0.12 -26.92
CA HIS A 240 -7.16 -0.79 -28.09
C HIS A 240 -8.01 -0.60 -29.37
N GLU A 241 -9.31 -0.33 -29.23
CA GLU A 241 -10.23 -0.19 -30.38
C GLU A 241 -10.22 1.23 -30.98
N GLU A 242 -9.86 2.27 -30.21
CA GLU A 242 -9.78 3.64 -30.72
C GLU A 242 -8.48 3.96 -31.50
N GLN A 243 -7.51 3.03 -31.52
CA GLN A 243 -6.20 3.22 -32.18
C GLN A 243 -5.95 2.26 -33.37
N SER A 244 -6.92 1.43 -33.76
CA SER A 244 -6.88 0.58 -34.97
C SER A 244 -7.84 1.10 -36.03
#